data_AF-A0A074X0X4-F1
#
_entry.id   AF-A0A074X0X4-F1
#
_cell.length_a   1.000
_cell.length_b   1.000
_cell.length_c   1.000
_cell.angle_alpha   90.00
_cell.angle_beta   90.00
_cell.angle_gamma   90.00
#
_symmetry.space_group_name_H-M   'P 1'
#
loop_
_entity.id
_entity.type
_entity.pdbx_description
1 polymer ?
#
loop_
_entity_poly.entity_id
_entity_poly.type
_entity_poly.pdbx_seq_one_letter_code
_entity_poly.pdbx_strand_id
1 'polypeptide(L)' 'DFSYLRIDFSTELNVGYAFVNFTHPEHITNFVNAKVGKPWSLYGSTKRCEVSYATIQGIDCLLAKFLNSVIMEE' A
#
# COMPACT_ATOMS: atom_id res chain seq x y z
N ASP A 1 4.42 5.43 10.95
CA ASP A 1 4.28 4.38 9.91
C ASP A 1 4.65 4.94 8.56
N PHE A 2 4.95 4.09 7.57
CA PHE A 2 5.21 4.50 6.19
C PHE A 2 4.16 3.88 5.26
N SER A 3 3.65 4.66 4.30
CA SER A 3 2.71 4.16 3.30
C SER A 3 3.02 4.74 1.93
N TYR A 4 2.96 3.90 0.90
CA TYR A 4 3.15 4.28 -0.48
C TYR A 4 2.00 3.71 -1.32
N LEU A 5 1.21 4.60 -1.92
CA LEU A 5 0.17 4.24 -2.88
C LEU A 5 0.70 4.52 -4.28
N ARG A 6 0.69 3.51 -5.15
CA ARG A 6 1.14 3.72 -6.53
C ARG A 6 0.04 4.40 -7.34
N ILE A 7 0.40 5.55 -7.91
CA ILE A 7 -0.46 6.35 -8.79
C ILE A 7 0.04 6.18 -10.23
N ASP A 8 -0.91 6.04 -11.15
CA ASP A 8 -0.66 6.21 -12.58
C ASP A 8 -0.92 7.68 -12.92
N PHE A 9 0.14 8.43 -13.20
CA PHE A 9 0.06 9.87 -13.49
C PHE A 9 -0.65 10.18 -14.81
N SER A 10 -0.77 9.21 -15.74
CA SER A 10 -1.50 9.43 -16.98
C SER A 10 -3.01 9.46 -16.77
N THR A 11 -3.50 8.70 -15.78
CA THR A 11 -4.93 8.61 -15.46
C THR A 11 -5.30 9.34 -14.17
N GLU A 12 -4.32 9.81 -13.40
CA GLU A 12 -4.46 10.35 -12.04
C GLU A 12 -5.15 9.39 -11.06
N LEU A 13 -5.19 8.09 -11.39
CA LEU A 13 -5.82 7.06 -10.58
C LEU A 13 -4.78 6.15 -9.94
N ASN A 14 -5.17 5.51 -8.84
CA ASN A 14 -4.33 4.47 -8.25
C ASN A 14 -4.37 3.20 -9.11
N VAL A 15 -3.24 2.48 -9.16
CA VAL A 15 -3.14 1.22 -9.89
C VAL A 15 -3.70 0.02 -9.12
N GLY A 16 -4.35 0.25 -7.97
CA GLY A 16 -5.06 -0.77 -7.20
C GLY A 16 -4.26 -1.47 -6.10
N TYR A 17 -3.04 -1.04 -5.80
CA TYR A 17 -2.28 -1.56 -4.65
C TYR A 17 -1.43 -0.50 -3.97
N ALA A 18 -1.11 -0.74 -2.70
CA ALA A 18 -0.27 0.11 -1.86
C ALA A 18 0.67 -0.76 -1.01
N PHE A 19 1.81 -0.19 -0.63
CA PHE A 19 2.69 -0.75 0.39
C PHE A 19 2.50 0.02 1.70
N VAL A 20 2.36 -0.70 2.81
CA VAL A 20 2.27 -0.11 4.14
C VAL A 20 3.27 -0.82 5.03
N ASN A 21 4.15 -0.04 5.66
CA ASN A 21 5.10 -0.51 6.65
C ASN A 21 4.68 0.00 8.03
N PHE A 22 4.22 -0.93 8.86
CA PHE A 22 3.82 -0.65 10.23
C PHE A 22 5.05 -0.52 11.14
N THR A 23 5.02 0.40 12.09
CA THR A 23 6.04 0.56 13.12
C THR A 23 6.09 -0.64 14.06
N HIS A 24 4.91 -1.19 14.39
CA HIS A 24 4.76 -2.38 15.22
C HIS A 24 3.96 -3.46 14.48
N PRO A 25 4.47 -4.71 14.42
CA PRO A 25 3.82 -5.79 13.68
C PRO A 25 2.46 -6.19 14.27
N GLU A 26 2.22 -5.96 15.56
CA GLU A 26 0.94 -6.20 16.23
C GLU A 26 -0.22 -5.39 15.62
N HIS A 27 0.06 -4.24 15.01
CA HIS A 27 -0.97 -3.42 14.35
C HIS A 27 -1.48 -4.04 13.05
N ILE A 28 -0.72 -4.97 12.44
CA ILE A 28 -1.13 -5.69 11.23
C ILE A 28 -2.42 -6.48 11.50
N THR A 29 -2.50 -7.18 12.63
CA THR A 29 -3.68 -7.99 12.98
C THR A 29 -4.93 -7.13 13.12
N ASN A 30 -4.80 -5.97 13.77
CA ASN A 30 -5.91 -5.02 13.90
C ASN A 30 -6.37 -4.50 12.54
N PHE A 31 -5.41 -4.17 11.65
CA PHE A 31 -5.71 -3.71 10.30
C PHE A 31 -6.41 -4.79 9.46
N VAL A 32 -5.90 -6.03 9.49
CA VAL A 32 -6.46 -7.18 8.80
C VAL A 32 -7.90 -7.41 9.21
N ASN A 33 -8.16 -7.52 10.52
CA ASN A 33 -9.51 -7.74 11.05
C ASN A 33 -10.47 -6.60 10.72
N ALA A 34 -9.97 -5.36 10.69
CA ALA A 34 -10.80 -4.20 10.42
C ALA A 34 -11.15 -4.03 8.93
N LYS A 35 -10.27 -4.42 8.00
CA LYS A 35 -10.37 -4.05 6.58
C LYS A 35 -10.49 -5.22 5.62
N VAL A 36 -9.82 -6.34 5.87
CA VAL A 36 -9.75 -7.44 4.89
C VAL A 36 -11.13 -8.06 4.66
N GLY A 37 -11.44 -8.33 3.39
CA GLY A 37 -12.72 -8.88 2.96
C GLY A 37 -13.88 -7.87 2.94
N LYS A 38 -13.70 -6.66 3.48
CA LYS A 38 -14.72 -5.60 3.41
C LYS A 38 -14.62 -4.84 2.09
N PRO A 39 -15.77 -4.38 1.53
CA PRO A 39 -15.77 -3.55 0.33
C PRO A 39 -15.20 -2.16 0.63
N TRP A 40 -14.61 -1.53 -0.37
CA TRP A 40 -14.25 -0.12 -0.31
C TRP A 40 -15.52 0.73 -0.41
N SER A 41 -15.92 1.39 0.67
CA SER A 41 -17.16 2.18 0.75
C SER A 41 -17.13 3.48 -0.06
N LEU A 42 -16.06 3.75 -0.80
CA LEU A 42 -15.84 4.99 -1.54
C LEU A 42 -16.04 4.74 -3.05
N TYR A 43 -16.57 5.75 -3.73
CA TYR A 43 -16.72 5.79 -5.19
C TYR A 43 -17.51 4.62 -5.81
N GLY A 44 -18.42 4.01 -5.05
CA GLY A 44 -19.22 2.87 -5.52
C GLY A 44 -18.39 1.60 -5.82
N SER A 45 -17.18 1.51 -5.27
CA SER A 45 -16.28 0.39 -5.52
C SER A 45 -16.83 -0.90 -4.93
N THR A 46 -16.93 -1.94 -5.76
CA THR A 46 -17.25 -3.31 -5.32
C THR A 46 -16.00 -4.09 -4.92
N LYS A 47 -14.81 -3.51 -5.09
CA LYS A 47 -13.54 -4.14 -4.75
C LYS A 47 -13.48 -4.40 -3.25
N ARG A 48 -12.95 -5.56 -2.87
CA ARG A 48 -12.69 -5.93 -1.48
C ARG A 48 -11.22 -5.71 -1.14
N CYS A 49 -10.94 -5.32 0.09
CA CYS A 49 -9.56 -5.19 0.55
C CYS A 49 -8.95 -6.57 0.77
N GLU A 50 -7.79 -6.78 0.15
CA GLU A 50 -6.93 -7.95 0.34
C GLU A 50 -5.54 -7.46 0.75
N VAL A 51 -4.83 -8.29 1.49
CA VAL A 51 -3.49 -8.00 1.98
C VAL A 51 -2.61 -9.24 1.85
N SER A 52 -1.36 -9.02 1.50
CA SER A 52 -0.32 -10.02 1.43
C SER A 52 1.00 -9.41 1.91
N TYR A 53 1.92 -10.23 2.40
CA TYR A 53 3.26 -9.74 2.71
C TYR A 53 3.97 -9.29 1.42
N ALA A 54 4.60 -8.11 1.49
CA ALA A 54 5.43 -7.63 0.41
C ALA A 54 6.70 -8.49 0.28
N THR A 55 7.19 -8.69 -0.94
CA THR A 55 8.46 -9.39 -1.20
C THR A 55 9.64 -8.66 -0.57
N ILE A 56 9.52 -7.34 -0.39
CA ILE A 56 10.54 -6.48 0.22
C ILE A 56 10.01 -5.99 1.56
N GLN A 57 10.79 -6.23 2.60
CA GLN A 57 10.45 -5.90 3.98
C GLN A 57 11.47 -4.90 4.53
N GLY A 58 10.99 -3.99 5.39
CA GLY A 58 11.82 -2.95 6.01
C GLY A 58 11.84 -1.63 5.25
N ILE A 59 11.84 -0.53 6.01
CA ILE A 59 11.76 0.84 5.47
C ILE A 59 13.00 1.20 4.64
N ASP A 60 14.19 0.75 5.05
CA ASP A 60 15.43 1.04 4.33
C ASP A 60 15.46 0.37 2.95
N CYS A 61 14.97 -0.86 2.85
CA CYS A 61 14.87 -1.57 1.58
C CYS A 61 13.78 -0.98 0.67
N LEU A 62 12.67 -0.52 1.25
CA LEU A 62 11.63 0.21 0.52
C LEU A 62 12.19 1.53 -0.03
N LEU A 63 12.83 2.34 0.81
CA LEU A 63 13.45 3.60 0.41
C LEU A 63 14.52 3.38 -0.65
N ALA A 64 15.45 2.43 -0.47
CA ALA A 64 16.47 2.13 -1.47
C ALA A 64 15.86 1.71 -2.82
N LYS A 65 14.71 1.01 -2.82
CA LYS A 65 14.04 0.65 -4.06
C LYS A 65 13.29 1.81 -4.70
N PHE A 66 12.66 2.68 -3.92
CA PHE A 66 11.96 3.85 -4.43
C PHE A 66 12.93 4.96 -4.88
N LEU A 67 14.05 5.15 -4.19
CA LEU A 67 15.08 6.14 -4.52
C LEU A 67 15.83 5.80 -5.82
N ASN A 68 16.00 4.51 -6.12
CA ASN A 68 16.62 4.06 -7.38
C ASN A 68 15.59 3.80 -8.50
N SER A 69 14.30 4.01 -8.21
CA SER A 69 13.22 3.89 -9.17
C SER A 69 12.85 5.31 -9.64
N VAL A 70 12.51 5.45 -10.92
CA VAL A 70 12.09 6.70 -11.61
C VAL A 70 10.81 7.34 -11.01
N ILE A 71 10.36 6.87 -9.84
CA ILE A 71 9.14 7.27 -9.15
C ILE A 71 9.38 8.45 -8.20
N MET A 72 10.62 8.69 -7.76
CA MET A 72 11.00 9.78 -6.85
C MET A 72 11.56 11.02 -7.55
N GLU A 73 11.74 10.98 -8.88
CA GLU A 73 12.19 12.13 -9.69
C GLU A 73 11.03 13.03 -10.18
N GLU A 74 9.78 12.68 -9.87
CA GLU A 74 8.58 13.50 -10.14
C GLU A 74 7.89 13.97 -8.86
#